data_AF-A0A136LI27-F1
#
_entry.id   AF-A0A136LI27-F1
#
_cell.length_a   1.000
_cell.length_b   1.000
_cell.length_c   1.000
_cell.angle_alpha   90.00
_cell.angle_beta   90.00
_cell.angle_gamma   90.00
#
_symmetry.space_group_name_H-M   'P 1'
#
loop_
_entity.id
_entity.type
_entity.pdbx_description
1 polymer ?
#
loop_
_entity_poly.entity_id
_entity_poly.type
_entity_poly.pdbx_seq_one_letter_code
_entity_poly.pdbx_strand_id
1 'polypeptide(L)'
;MGSFWSVLLFVIFALVLLFGYVAMRRKFMRTGYVAAYMLIGSIAAMFLVSLTSGNSIFQAAFIGICIGGVFSGITASIAWYFQRAEARKLASTQPENTSIE
;
A
#
# COMPACT_ATOMS: atom_id res chain seq x y z
N MET A 1 -7.70 29.38 -7.51
CA MET A 1 -7.09 29.19 -6.16
C MET A 1 -7.20 27.74 -5.64
N GLY A 2 -7.12 26.71 -6.51
CA GLY A 2 -7.30 25.30 -6.10
C GLY A 2 -6.00 24.47 -5.96
N SER A 3 -4.85 24.98 -6.42
CA SER A 3 -3.63 24.16 -6.56
C SER A 3 -3.02 23.70 -5.24
N PHE A 4 -3.07 24.51 -4.17
CA PHE A 4 -2.38 24.18 -2.91
C PHE A 4 -3.00 22.96 -2.21
N TRP A 5 -4.34 22.91 -2.14
CA TRP A 5 -5.06 21.81 -1.48
C TRP A 5 -4.85 20.47 -2.19
N SER A 6 -4.88 20.46 -3.53
CA SER A 6 -4.65 19.24 -4.31
C SER A 6 -3.22 18.72 -4.14
N VAL A 7 -2.22 19.60 -4.08
CA VAL A 7 -0.82 19.21 -3.80
C VAL A 7 -0.69 18.66 -2.38
N LEU A 8 -1.31 19.30 -1.38
CA LEU A 8 -1.28 18.83 0.00
C LEU A 8 -1.90 17.43 0.14
N LEU A 9 -3.05 17.20 -0.49
CA LEU A 9 -3.71 15.89 -0.52
C LEU A 9 -2.90 14.83 -1.30
N PHE A 10 -2.21 15.24 -2.36
CA PHE A 10 -1.29 14.37 -3.09
C PHE A 10 -0.08 13.96 -2.24
N VAL A 11 0.47 14.89 -1.45
CA VAL A 11 1.54 14.59 -0.48
C VAL A 11 1.02 13.63 0.59
N ILE A 12 -0.21 13.82 1.09
CA ILE A 12 -0.84 12.87 2.03
C ILE A 12 -0.96 11.47 1.40
N PHE A 13 -1.39 11.38 0.13
CA PHE A 13 -1.43 10.11 -0.60
C PHE A 13 -0.06 9.43 -0.66
N ALA A 14 1.00 10.18 -0.99
CA ALA A 14 2.36 9.67 -1.00
C ALA A 14 2.83 9.19 0.39
N LEU A 15 2.47 9.93 1.44
CA LEU A 15 2.74 9.54 2.82
C LEU A 15 1.99 8.28 3.23
N VAL A 16 0.73 8.09 2.80
CA VAL A 16 -0.03 6.86 3.07
C VAL A 16 0.65 5.64 2.43
N LEU A 17 1.13 5.76 1.19
CA LEU A 17 1.89 4.69 0.53
C LEU A 17 3.19 4.39 1.26
N LEU A 18 3.94 5.44 1.63
CA LEU A 18 5.19 5.30 2.37
C LEU A 18 4.97 4.65 3.74
N PHE A 19 3.98 5.12 4.49
CA PHE A 19 3.65 4.61 5.81
C PHE A 19 3.15 3.17 5.74
N GLY A 20 2.33 2.84 4.73
CA GLY A 20 1.89 1.47 4.47
C GLY A 20 3.07 0.53 4.18
N TYR A 21 4.02 0.93 3.34
CA TYR A 21 5.23 0.16 3.08
C TYR A 21 6.09 -0.04 4.33
N VAL A 22 6.35 1.04 5.09
CA VAL A 22 7.15 0.99 6.33
C VAL A 22 6.46 0.11 7.39
N ALA A 23 5.15 0.23 7.55
CA ALA A 23 4.36 -0.56 8.49
C ALA A 23 4.39 -2.05 8.15
N MET A 24 4.30 -2.42 6.86
CA MET A 24 4.47 -3.81 6.42
C MET A 24 5.89 -4.34 6.70
N ARG A 25 6.91 -3.51 6.50
CA ARG A 25 8.32 -3.90 6.71
C ARG A 25 8.66 -4.10 8.19
N ARG A 26 8.15 -3.24 9.07
CA ARG A 26 8.40 -3.34 10.53
C ARG A 26 7.58 -4.42 11.24
N LYS A 27 6.76 -5.20 10.51
CA LYS A 27 5.85 -6.21 11.08
C LYS A 27 4.97 -5.67 12.23
N PHE A 28 4.66 -4.36 12.22
CA PHE A 28 3.87 -3.73 13.29
C PHE A 28 2.47 -4.35 13.42
N MET A 29 1.93 -4.85 12.32
CA MET A 29 0.63 -5.51 12.23
C MET A 29 0.64 -6.61 11.19
N ARG A 30 -0.34 -7.52 11.27
CA ARG A 30 -0.63 -8.50 10.22
C ARG A 30 -0.72 -7.79 8.86
N THR A 31 0.09 -8.23 7.90
CA THR A 31 0.25 -7.61 6.57
C THR A 31 -1.07 -7.32 5.87
N GLY A 32 -2.05 -8.20 6.03
CA GLY A 32 -3.38 -8.03 5.43
C GLY A 32 -4.11 -6.76 5.90
N TYR A 33 -4.04 -6.41 7.19
CA TYR A 33 -4.70 -5.21 7.70
C TYR A 33 -4.01 -3.94 7.20
N VAL A 34 -2.67 -3.93 7.21
CA VAL A 34 -1.89 -2.78 6.71
C VAL A 34 -2.19 -2.53 5.23
N ALA A 35 -2.26 -3.60 4.43
CA ALA A 35 -2.62 -3.50 3.01
C ALA A 35 -4.05 -2.97 2.81
N ALA A 36 -5.02 -3.41 3.62
CA ALA A 36 -6.40 -2.94 3.54
C ALA A 36 -6.53 -1.45 3.91
N TYR A 37 -5.91 -1.02 5.03
CA TYR A 37 -5.91 0.40 5.43
C TYR A 37 -5.20 1.28 4.41
N MET A 38 -4.09 0.81 3.84
CA MET A 38 -3.36 1.53 2.81
C MET A 38 -4.20 1.67 1.54
N LEU A 39 -4.89 0.61 1.12
CA LEU A 39 -5.78 0.63 -0.04
C LEU A 39 -6.91 1.65 0.15
N ILE A 40 -7.64 1.56 1.27
CA ILE A 40 -8.76 2.46 1.55
C ILE A 40 -8.26 3.92 1.65
N GLY A 41 -7.16 4.14 2.36
CA GLY A 41 -6.57 5.48 2.50
C GLY A 41 -6.10 6.07 1.17
N SER A 42 -5.50 5.25 0.30
CA SER A 42 -5.00 5.69 -1.01
C SER A 42 -6.14 6.03 -1.99
N ILE A 43 -7.22 5.24 -2.01
CA ILE A 43 -8.43 5.54 -2.79
C ILE A 43 -9.09 6.82 -2.29
N ALA A 44 -9.29 6.94 -0.97
CA ALA A 44 -9.89 8.14 -0.37
C ALA A 44 -9.06 9.39 -0.66
N ALA A 45 -7.74 9.33 -0.50
CA ALA A 45 -6.86 10.47 -0.78
C ALA A 45 -6.93 10.89 -2.25
N MET A 46 -6.84 9.95 -3.20
CA MET A 46 -6.94 10.28 -4.63
C MET A 46 -8.33 10.77 -5.05
N PHE A 47 -9.38 10.26 -4.42
CA PHE A 47 -10.74 10.77 -4.59
C PHE A 47 -10.83 12.25 -4.18
N LEU A 48 -10.31 12.61 -3.00
CA LEU A 48 -10.27 14.00 -2.54
C LEU A 48 -9.39 14.90 -3.42
N VAL A 49 -8.24 14.42 -3.90
CA VAL A 49 -7.39 15.15 -4.86
C VAL A 49 -8.18 15.49 -6.12
N SER A 50 -8.90 14.50 -6.68
CA SER A 50 -9.67 14.73 -7.91
C SER A 50 -10.87 15.64 -7.68
N LEU A 51 -11.56 15.57 -6.54
CA LEU A 51 -12.65 16.50 -6.19
C LEU A 51 -12.16 17.94 -6.06
N THR A 52 -11.03 18.15 -5.38
CA THR A 52 -10.43 19.49 -5.22
C THR A 52 -9.92 20.09 -6.53
N SER A 53 -9.66 19.24 -7.53
CA SER A 53 -9.26 19.65 -8.88
C SER A 53 -10.44 20.13 -9.74
N GLY A 54 -11.69 20.04 -9.24
CA GLY A 54 -12.89 20.49 -9.95
C GLY A 54 -13.53 19.44 -10.87
N ASN A 55 -13.11 18.17 -10.77
CA ASN A 55 -13.72 17.08 -11.54
C ASN A 55 -15.10 16.69 -10.98
N SER A 56 -15.94 16.08 -11.82
CA SER A 56 -17.21 15.51 -11.37
C SER A 56 -16.99 14.38 -10.36
N ILE A 57 -17.96 14.17 -9.46
CA ILE A 57 -17.89 13.13 -8.42
C ILE A 57 -17.65 11.73 -9.03
N PHE A 58 -18.30 11.43 -10.14
CA PHE A 58 -18.12 10.15 -10.85
C PHE A 58 -16.70 9.98 -11.39
N GLN A 59 -16.13 11.05 -11.97
CA GLN A 59 -14.76 11.05 -12.49
C GLN A 59 -13.75 10.93 -11.34
N ALA A 60 -13.99 11.61 -10.22
CA ALA A 60 -13.16 11.51 -9.03
C ALA A 60 -13.17 10.09 -8.44
N ALA A 61 -14.33 9.44 -8.36
CA ALA A 61 -14.46 8.06 -7.88
C ALA A 61 -13.67 7.10 -8.77
N PHE A 62 -13.79 7.24 -10.09
CA PHE A 62 -13.06 6.44 -11.05
C PHE A 62 -11.53 6.61 -10.91
N ILE A 63 -11.06 7.85 -10.85
CA ILE A 63 -9.63 8.17 -10.66
C ILE A 63 -9.13 7.62 -9.32
N GLY A 64 -9.89 7.81 -8.24
CA GLY A 64 -9.55 7.30 -6.90
C GLY A 64 -9.37 5.79 -6.88
N ILE A 65 -10.31 5.05 -7.47
CA ILE A 65 -10.27 3.58 -7.52
C ILE A 65 -9.14 3.11 -8.43
N CYS A 66 -9.00 3.69 -9.64
CA CYS A 66 -7.96 3.27 -10.58
C CYS A 66 -6.55 3.56 -10.03
N ILE A 67 -6.27 4.81 -9.63
CA ILE A 67 -4.93 5.20 -9.17
C ILE A 67 -4.65 4.61 -7.79
N GLY A 68 -5.56 4.78 -6.84
CA GLY A 68 -5.40 4.23 -5.49
C GLY A 68 -5.29 2.71 -5.50
N GLY A 69 -6.14 2.03 -6.28
CA GLY A 69 -6.10 0.59 -6.45
C GLY A 69 -4.80 0.09 -7.08
N VAL A 70 -4.34 0.71 -8.17
CA VAL A 70 -3.10 0.28 -8.85
C VAL A 70 -1.88 0.49 -7.96
N PHE A 71 -1.70 1.68 -7.39
CA PHE A 71 -0.54 1.96 -6.54
C PHE A 71 -0.54 1.14 -5.26
N SER A 72 -1.71 0.95 -4.65
CA SER A 72 -1.82 0.10 -3.47
C SER A 72 -1.59 -1.37 -3.80
N GLY A 73 -2.10 -1.85 -4.94
CA GLY A 73 -1.88 -3.20 -5.43
C GLY A 73 -0.40 -3.49 -5.66
N ILE A 74 0.30 -2.63 -6.39
CA ILE A 74 1.74 -2.76 -6.64
C ILE A 74 2.52 -2.83 -5.32
N THR A 75 2.24 -1.91 -4.40
CA THR A 75 2.95 -1.87 -3.11
C THR A 75 2.68 -3.12 -2.27
N ALA A 76 1.44 -3.58 -2.22
CA ALA A 76 1.06 -4.80 -1.52
C ALA A 76 1.72 -6.04 -2.15
N SER A 77 1.79 -6.12 -3.49
CA SER A 77 2.49 -7.19 -4.21
C SER A 77 3.98 -7.21 -3.87
N ILE A 78 4.64 -6.05 -3.85
CA ILE A 78 6.06 -5.93 -3.46
C ILE A 78 6.26 -6.39 -2.02
N ALA A 79 5.42 -5.92 -1.09
CA ALA A 79 5.52 -6.32 0.32
C ALA A 79 5.33 -7.83 0.50
N TRP A 80 4.37 -8.43 -0.20
CA TRP A 80 4.13 -9.86 -0.15
C TRP A 80 5.29 -10.68 -0.75
N TYR A 81 5.89 -10.18 -1.84
CA TYR A 81 7.07 -10.80 -2.44
C TYR A 81 8.24 -10.90 -1.45
N PHE A 82 8.53 -9.82 -0.72
CA PHE A 82 9.61 -9.81 0.28
C PHE A 82 9.32 -10.75 1.46
N GLN A 83 8.07 -10.79 1.95
CA GLN A 83 7.70 -11.72 3.02
C GLN A 83 7.87 -13.18 2.60
N ARG A 84 7.50 -13.53 1.36
CA ARG A 84 7.73 -14.87 0.80
C ARG A 84 9.21 -15.17 0.58
N ALA A 85 10.00 -14.18 0.18
CA ALA A 85 11.45 -14.35 0.02
C ALA A 85 12.13 -14.67 1.37
N GLU A 86 11.73 -14.00 2.45
CA GLU A 86 12.22 -14.30 3.82
C GLU A 86 11.81 -15.71 4.27
N ALA A 87 10.55 -16.11 4.05
CA ALA A 87 10.07 -17.46 4.42
C ALA A 87 10.83 -18.58 3.68
N ARG A 88 11.15 -18.38 2.39
CA ARG A 88 11.93 -19.35 1.61
C ARG A 88 13.38 -19.47 2.08
N LYS A 89 14.00 -18.35 2.50
CA LYS A 89 15.36 -18.38 3.07
C LYS A 89 15.43 -19.14 4.39
N LEU A 90 14.40 -19.04 5.23
CA LEU A 90 14.33 -19.79 6.49
C LEU A 90 14.18 -21.29 6.23
N ALA A 91 13.32 -21.69 5.28
CA ALA A 91 13.12 -23.09 4.91
C ALA A 91 14.40 -23.75 4.33
N SER A 92 15.20 -23.03 3.55
CA SER A 92 16.47 -23.55 3.01
C SER A 92 17.59 -23.64 4.03
N THR A 93 17.48 -22.95 5.17
CA THR A 93 18.52 -22.93 6.21
C THR A 93 18.26 -23.95 7.32
N GLN A 94 17.12 -24.64 7.30
CA GLN A 94 16.85 -25.76 8.20
C GLN A 94 17.56 -27.00 7.64
N PRO A 95 18.74 -27.40 8.18
CA PRO A 95 19.43 -28.57 7.72
C PRO A 95 18.65 -29.78 8.20
N GLU A 96 18.52 -30.75 7.31
CA GLU A 96 18.35 -32.18 7.56
C GLU A 96 19.20 -32.65 8.77
N ASN A 97 18.69 -32.47 9.98
CA ASN A 97 19.27 -33.03 11.20
C ASN A 97 18.16 -33.44 12.18
N THR A 98 17.32 -34.36 11.73
CA THR A 98 16.43 -35.14 12.62
C THR A 98 16.38 -36.61 12.17
N SER A 99 17.45 -37.13 11.56
CA SER A 99 17.54 -38.52 11.08
C SER A 99 18.64 -39.33 11.76
N ILE A 100 19.05 -38.95 12.96
CA ILE A 100 19.81 -39.83 13.86
C ILE A 100 19.35 -39.55 15.29
N GLU A 101 18.40 -40.34 15.79
CA GLU A 101 18.46 -41.07 17.08
C GLU A 101 17.49 -42.26 17.04
#